data_AF-C3ZCD1-F1
#
_entry.id   AF-C3ZCD1-F1
#
_cell.length_a   1.000
_cell.length_b   1.000
_cell.length_c   1.000
_cell.angle_alpha   90.00
_cell.angle_beta   90.00
_cell.angle_gamma   90.00
#
_symmetry.space_group_name_H-M   'P 1'
#
loop_
_entity.id
_entity.type
_entity.pdbx_description
1 polymer ?
#
loop_
_entity_poly.entity_id
_entity_poly.type
_entity_poly.pdbx_seq_one_letter_code
_entity_poly.pdbx_strand_id
1 'polypeptide(L)'
;MNPSPGLVGYWPLNEEHGARDVSGYGNDGVTFSTDVAEGPGGETGGAMYFHGNQGSRVEFPNNGALDARSYITLQAWIYPQGTGPGPIFNYQPAGSAGHGVHFWIHPTGSDLFIR
;
A
#
# COMPACT_ATOMS: atom_id res chain seq x y z
N MET A 1 20.06 -8.39 2.62
CA MET A 1 19.39 -9.07 1.49
C MET A 1 19.58 -8.19 0.27
N ASN A 2 19.96 -8.77 -0.87
CA ASN A 2 19.85 -8.03 -2.13
C ASN A 2 18.36 -7.98 -2.51
N PRO A 3 17.80 -6.80 -2.83
CA PRO A 3 16.41 -6.70 -3.25
C PRO A 3 16.17 -7.58 -4.49
N SER A 4 14.98 -8.16 -4.60
CA SER A 4 14.58 -8.92 -5.79
C SER A 4 14.78 -8.05 -7.05
N PRO A 5 15.33 -8.60 -8.14
CA PRO A 5 15.48 -7.84 -9.39
C PRO A 5 14.14 -7.22 -9.82
N GLY A 6 14.12 -5.89 -10.00
CA GLY A 6 12.92 -5.13 -10.37
C GLY A 6 12.06 -4.63 -9.20
N LEU A 7 12.42 -4.91 -7.94
CA LEU A 7 11.81 -4.27 -6.77
C LEU A 7 12.17 -2.77 -6.76
N VAL A 8 11.17 -1.91 -6.61
CA VAL A 8 11.34 -0.45 -6.54
C VAL A 8 10.98 0.14 -5.17
N GLY A 9 10.44 -0.68 -4.26
CA GLY A 9 10.12 -0.29 -2.89
C GLY A 9 9.58 -1.48 -2.10
N TYR A 10 9.84 -1.50 -0.80
CA TYR A 10 9.28 -2.49 0.10
C TYR A 10 8.93 -1.85 1.44
N TRP A 11 7.64 -1.88 1.77
CA TRP A 11 7.09 -1.32 3.00
C TRP A 11 6.47 -2.44 3.81
N PRO A 12 7.10 -2.85 4.93
CA PRO A 12 6.53 -3.87 5.80
C PRO A 12 5.20 -3.46 6.44
N LEU A 13 4.96 -2.15 6.57
CA LEU A 13 3.74 -1.57 7.17
C LEU A 13 3.43 -2.21 8.51
N ASN A 14 4.36 -2.12 9.45
CA ASN A 14 4.28 -2.68 10.79
C ASN A 14 4.81 -1.69 11.83
N GLU A 15 4.72 -2.03 13.12
CA GLU A 15 5.13 -1.15 14.23
C GLU A 15 6.62 -0.75 14.15
N GLU A 16 7.49 -1.69 13.78
CA GLU A 16 8.93 -1.47 13.72
C GLU A 16 9.35 -0.50 12.61
N HIS A 17 8.71 -0.60 11.44
CA HIS A 17 9.14 0.12 10.24
C HIS A 17 8.19 1.25 9.84
N GLY A 18 6.96 1.28 10.36
CA GLY A 18 5.91 2.18 9.89
C GLY A 18 5.76 2.12 8.37
N ALA A 19 5.78 3.28 7.73
CA ALA A 19 5.76 3.41 6.27
C ALA A 19 7.16 3.60 5.64
N ARG A 20 8.24 3.22 6.33
CA ARG A 20 9.61 3.32 5.78
C ARG A 20 9.83 2.30 4.65
N ASP A 21 10.53 2.73 3.60
CA ASP A 21 11.01 1.86 2.54
C ASP A 21 12.29 1.14 2.97
N VAL A 22 12.16 -0.16 3.26
CA VAL A 22 13.29 -0.99 3.70
C VAL A 22 14.07 -1.61 2.55
N SER A 23 13.67 -1.36 1.30
CA SER A 23 14.42 -1.81 0.12
C SER A 23 15.74 -1.07 -0.08
N GLY A 24 15.88 0.12 0.53
CA GLY A 24 17.04 1.00 0.40
C GLY A 24 16.95 2.02 -0.75
N TYR A 25 15.82 2.10 -1.46
CA TYR A 25 15.60 3.09 -2.53
C TYR A 25 15.11 4.46 -2.03
N GLY A 26 14.76 4.56 -0.74
CA GLY A 26 14.42 5.83 -0.10
C GLY A 26 13.01 6.33 -0.44
N ASN A 27 12.13 5.44 -0.89
CA ASN A 27 10.74 5.76 -1.21
C ASN A 27 9.86 5.73 0.05
N ASP A 28 10.29 6.37 1.13
CA ASP A 28 9.57 6.38 2.40
C ASP A 28 8.16 6.97 2.25
N GLY A 29 7.18 6.32 2.85
CA GLY A 29 5.80 6.76 2.88
C GLY A 29 5.47 7.67 4.06
N VAL A 30 4.33 8.35 3.96
CA VAL A 30 3.77 9.21 5.00
C VAL A 30 2.45 8.61 5.47
N THR A 31 2.32 8.38 6.77
CA THR A 31 1.11 7.83 7.39
C THR A 31 0.12 8.93 7.75
N PHE A 32 -1.16 8.67 7.54
CA PHE A 32 -2.26 9.56 7.93
C PHE A 32 -3.33 8.73 8.61
N SER A 33 -3.61 9.01 9.90
CA SER A 33 -4.65 8.33 10.68
C SER A 33 -4.59 6.80 10.52
N THR A 34 -3.49 6.18 10.95
CA THR A 34 -3.29 4.73 10.94
C THR A 34 -2.84 4.27 12.31
N ASP A 35 -3.22 3.06 12.69
CA ASP A 35 -2.76 2.38 13.90
C ASP A 35 -1.94 1.13 13.53
N VAL A 36 -1.59 0.31 14.53
CA VAL A 36 -0.97 -1.00 14.37
C VAL A 36 -1.97 -2.12 14.69
N ALA A 37 -1.78 -3.28 14.07
CA ALA A 37 -2.58 -4.49 14.30
C ALA A 37 -1.68 -5.74 14.32
N GLU A 38 -2.27 -6.88 14.65
CA GLU A 38 -1.61 -8.17 14.49
C GLU A 38 -1.32 -8.45 13.01
N GLY A 39 -0.12 -8.96 12.74
CA GLY A 39 0.31 -9.37 11.42
C GLY A 39 -0.40 -10.64 10.94
N PRO A 40 -0.22 -11.02 9.66
CA PRO A 40 -0.86 -12.20 9.07
C PRO A 40 -0.48 -13.53 9.76
N GLY A 41 0.64 -13.59 10.49
CA GLY A 41 1.06 -14.72 11.30
C GLY A 41 0.67 -14.63 12.79
N GLY A 42 -0.05 -13.58 13.21
CA GLY A 42 -0.47 -13.35 14.60
C GLY A 42 0.53 -12.55 15.45
N GLU A 43 1.61 -12.08 14.85
CA GLU A 43 2.59 -11.20 15.50
C GLU A 43 1.98 -9.85 15.90
N THR A 44 2.05 -9.51 17.19
CA THR A 44 1.65 -8.19 17.71
C THR A 44 2.41 -7.07 16.99
N GLY A 45 1.69 -6.06 16.49
CA GLY A 45 2.30 -4.95 15.75
C GLY A 45 2.81 -5.32 14.35
N GLY A 46 2.53 -6.53 13.87
CA GLY A 46 3.01 -7.04 12.58
C GLY A 46 2.30 -6.48 11.34
N ALA A 47 1.27 -5.63 11.51
CA ALA A 47 0.57 -4.97 10.43
C ALA A 47 0.16 -3.53 10.79
N MET A 48 -0.19 -2.75 9.77
CA MET A 48 -0.77 -1.42 9.89
C MET A 48 -2.28 -1.49 9.73
N TYR A 49 -3.00 -0.81 10.60
CA TYR A 49 -4.44 -0.73 10.61
C TYR A 49 -4.93 0.57 9.97
N PHE A 50 -5.89 0.42 9.05
CA PHE A 50 -6.55 1.52 8.37
C PHE A 50 -8.00 1.62 8.84
N HIS A 51 -8.44 2.79 9.29
CA HIS A 51 -9.79 2.99 9.85
C HIS A 51 -10.90 3.02 8.78
N GLY A 52 -10.55 2.97 7.49
CA GLY A 52 -11.53 2.99 6.40
C GLY A 52 -12.28 4.31 6.20
N ASN A 53 -11.81 5.41 6.79
CA ASN A 53 -12.33 6.75 6.55
C ASN A 53 -11.40 7.54 5.60
N GLN A 54 -11.88 8.67 5.05
CA GLN A 54 -11.15 9.46 4.04
C GLN A 54 -9.76 9.93 4.50
N GLY A 55 -9.55 10.09 5.81
CA GLY A 55 -8.28 10.53 6.37
C GLY A 55 -7.25 9.40 6.56
N SER A 56 -7.69 8.14 6.54
CA SER A 56 -6.85 6.97 6.85
C SER A 56 -6.17 6.42 5.60
N ARG A 57 -4.85 6.65 5.46
CA ARG A 57 -4.05 6.18 4.33
C ARG A 57 -2.54 6.21 4.61
N VAL A 58 -1.79 5.53 3.75
CA VAL A 58 -0.36 5.80 3.56
C VAL A 58 -0.17 6.39 2.18
N GLU A 59 0.59 7.47 2.10
CA GLU A 59 0.98 8.10 0.85
C GLU A 59 2.45 7.79 0.57
N PHE A 60 2.73 7.15 -0.57
CA PHE A 60 4.08 6.95 -1.07
C PHE A 60 4.35 8.03 -2.13
N PRO A 61 5.13 9.08 -1.83
CA PRO A 61 5.33 10.17 -2.77
C PRO A 61 5.98 9.66 -4.06
N ASN A 62 5.25 9.73 -5.17
CA ASN A 62 5.81 9.37 -6.47
C ASN A 62 6.41 10.59 -7.15
N ASN A 63 7.73 10.77 -7.01
CA ASN A 63 8.54 11.80 -7.67
C ASN A 63 9.19 11.28 -8.97
N GLY A 64 8.71 10.16 -9.51
CA GLY A 64 9.24 9.48 -10.69
C GLY A 64 9.97 8.18 -10.36
N ALA A 65 10.40 7.98 -9.10
CA ALA A 65 11.07 6.75 -8.67
C ALA A 65 10.15 5.51 -8.70
N LEU A 66 8.83 5.71 -8.61
CA LEU A 66 7.82 4.65 -8.66
C LEU A 66 7.13 4.56 -10.03
N ASP A 67 7.61 5.29 -11.04
CA ASP A 67 6.99 5.31 -12.36
C ASP A 67 7.19 3.98 -13.11
N ALA A 68 6.13 3.19 -13.19
CA ALA A 68 6.07 2.00 -14.02
C ALA A 68 6.15 2.35 -15.50
N ARG A 69 7.11 1.74 -16.23
CA ARG A 69 7.31 1.96 -17.67
C ARG A 69 6.55 0.96 -18.56
N SER A 70 6.39 -0.28 -18.10
CA SER A 70 5.82 -1.36 -18.92
C SER A 70 4.86 -2.25 -18.14
N TYR A 71 5.22 -2.59 -16.91
CA TYR A 71 4.39 -3.37 -16.00
C TYR A 71 4.63 -2.91 -14.57
N ILE A 72 3.64 -3.15 -13.72
CA ILE A 72 3.72 -2.96 -12.27
C ILE A 72 3.29 -4.27 -11.60
N THR A 73 3.94 -4.62 -10.50
CA THR A 73 3.54 -5.74 -9.65
C THR A 73 3.40 -5.21 -8.24
N LEU A 74 2.23 -5.44 -7.65
CA LEU A 74 1.94 -5.15 -6.25
C LEU A 74 1.73 -6.48 -5.51
N GLN A 75 2.38 -6.65 -4.37
CA GLN A 75 2.17 -7.80 -3.49
C GLN A 75 1.96 -7.31 -2.07
N ALA A 76 0.85 -7.70 -1.45
CA ALA A 76 0.51 -7.35 -0.08
C ALA A 76 -0.38 -8.41 0.56
N TRP A 77 -0.31 -8.52 1.88
CA TRP A 77 -1.35 -9.16 2.69
C TRP A 77 -2.38 -8.11 3.06
N ILE A 78 -3.66 -8.40 2.80
CA ILE A 78 -4.77 -7.49 3.07
C ILE A 78 -5.83 -8.26 3.86
N TYR A 79 -6.29 -7.70 4.98
CA TYR A 79 -7.37 -8.25 5.79
C TYR A 79 -8.57 -7.27 5.80
N PRO A 80 -9.54 -7.44 4.89
CA PRO A 80 -10.74 -6.61 4.84
C PRO A 80 -11.60 -6.75 6.10
N GLN A 81 -11.85 -5.64 6.80
CA GLN A 81 -12.81 -5.60 7.92
C GLN A 81 -14.11 -4.85 7.59
N GLY A 82 -14.09 -4.03 6.53
CA GLY A 82 -15.27 -3.30 6.07
C GLY A 82 -16.16 -4.16 5.17
N THR A 83 -17.46 -3.88 5.17
CA THR A 83 -18.47 -4.57 4.34
C THR A 83 -18.84 -3.81 3.07
N GLY A 84 -18.24 -2.64 2.83
CA GLY A 84 -18.52 -1.77 1.69
C GLY A 84 -17.31 -1.62 0.75
N PRO A 85 -17.49 -0.96 -0.40
CA PRO A 85 -16.40 -0.73 -1.33
C PRO A 85 -15.36 0.22 -0.74
N GLY A 86 -14.08 -0.04 -1.00
CA GLY A 86 -13.01 0.81 -0.51
C GLY A 86 -11.69 0.61 -1.27
N PRO A 87 -10.85 1.66 -1.37
CA PRO A 87 -9.56 1.55 -2.04
C PRO A 87 -8.59 0.71 -1.20
N ILE A 88 -7.83 -0.15 -1.88
CA ILE A 88 -6.65 -0.84 -1.34
C ILE A 88 -5.40 -0.06 -1.73
N PHE A 89 -5.27 0.25 -3.02
CA PHE A 89 -4.10 0.94 -3.57
C PHE A 89 -4.50 1.77 -4.78
N ASN A 90 -3.98 2.99 -4.85
CA ASN A 90 -4.12 3.86 -6.01
C ASN A 90 -2.72 4.28 -6.47
N TYR A 91 -2.41 3.98 -7.72
CA TYR A 91 -1.16 4.37 -8.35
C TYR A 91 -1.40 5.56 -9.29
N GLN A 92 -0.54 6.57 -9.17
CA GLN A 92 -0.53 7.74 -10.02
C GLN A 92 0.91 7.99 -10.48
N PRO A 93 1.18 7.95 -11.80
CA PRO A 93 2.47 8.35 -12.35
C PRO A 93 2.80 9.81 -12.02
N ALA A 94 4.08 10.12 -11.83
CA ALA A 94 4.52 11.48 -11.52
C ALA A 94 4.08 12.46 -12.62
N GLY A 95 3.54 13.61 -12.20
CA GLY A 95 3.07 14.66 -13.11
C GLY A 95 1.80 14.33 -13.92
N SER A 96 1.15 13.18 -13.67
CA SER A 96 -0.14 12.86 -14.28
C SER A 96 -1.32 13.45 -13.48
N ALA A 97 -2.43 13.75 -14.16
CA ALA A 97 -3.64 14.34 -13.54
C ALA A 97 -4.74 13.30 -13.21
N GLY A 98 -4.44 12.00 -13.34
CA GLY A 98 -5.42 10.93 -13.12
C GLY A 98 -4.78 9.66 -12.56
N HIS A 99 -5.62 8.71 -12.16
CA HIS A 99 -5.13 7.42 -11.67
C HIS A 99 -4.61 6.56 -12.82
N GLY A 100 -3.43 5.97 -12.64
CA GLY A 100 -2.88 4.96 -13.53
C GLY A 100 -3.58 3.62 -13.32
N VAL A 101 -3.45 3.05 -12.12
CA VAL A 101 -4.10 1.79 -11.73
C VAL A 101 -4.74 1.96 -10.36
N HIS A 102 -5.91 1.41 -10.14
CA HIS A 102 -6.51 1.34 -8.81
C HIS A 102 -7.05 -0.05 -8.46
N PHE A 103 -6.80 -0.46 -7.21
CA PHE A 103 -7.23 -1.72 -6.61
C PHE A 103 -8.25 -1.42 -5.53
N TRP A 104 -9.41 -2.07 -5.59
CA TRP A 104 -10.53 -1.81 -4.69
C TRP A 104 -11.16 -3.11 -4.21
N ILE A 105 -11.65 -3.11 -2.97
CA ILE A 105 -12.61 -4.11 -2.50
C ILE A 105 -13.96 -3.78 -3.13
N HIS A 106 -14.60 -4.77 -3.75
CA HIS A 106 -15.89 -4.64 -4.42
C HIS A 106 -17.05 -4.50 -3.40
N PRO A 107 -18.21 -3.90 -3.76
CA PRO A 107 -19.35 -3.68 -2.86
C PRO A 107 -19.89 -4.89 -2.07
N THR A 108 -19.56 -6.12 -2.47
CA THR A 108 -19.94 -7.37 -1.80
C THR A 108 -18.92 -7.83 -0.75
N GLY A 109 -17.81 -7.11 -0.58
CA GLY A 109 -16.79 -7.36 0.46
C GLY A 109 -15.86 -8.56 0.21
N SER A 110 -15.98 -9.25 -0.93
CA SER A 110 -15.24 -10.49 -1.22
C SER A 110 -14.55 -10.53 -2.59
N ASP A 111 -14.82 -9.57 -3.47
CA ASP A 111 -14.19 -9.50 -4.80
C ASP A 111 -13.19 -8.34 -4.89
N LEU A 112 -12.15 -8.53 -5.71
CA LEU A 112 -11.16 -7.50 -6.05
C LEU A 112 -11.54 -6.84 -7.39
N PHE A 113 -11.65 -5.51 -7.39
CA PHE A 113 -11.84 -4.70 -8.59
C PHE A 113 -10.54 -3.98 -8.98
N ILE A 114 -10.19 -4.03 -10.28
CA ILE A 114 -8.98 -3.42 -10.83
C ILE A 114 -9.34 -2.69 -12.14
N ARG A 115 -8.89 -1.44 -12.29
CA ARG A 115 -8.98 -0.66 -13.53
C ARG A 115 -7.80 0.29 -13.68
#